data_AF-E3NWV4-F1
#
_entry.id   AF-E3NWV4-F1
#
_cell.length_a   1.000
_cell.length_b   1.000
_cell.length_c   1.000
_cell.angle_alpha   90.00
_cell.angle_beta   90.00
_cell.angle_gamma   90.00
#
_symmetry.space_group_name_H-M   'P 1'
#
loop_
_entity.id
_entity.type
_entity.pdbx_description
1 polymer ?
#
loop_
_entity_poly.entity_id
_entity_poly.type
_entity_poly.pdbx_seq_one_letter_code
_entity_poly.pdbx_strand_id
1 'polypeptide(L)'
;MKELPKPVRAGSDFLDNSKAYIIDNGVILFVWVGSACSQQWIQDVFGVGAANQIDTETGTIPEKDNSHSRALRRTIQLLPRGIRHRKTYIVVEKSGLEPWMKKYLVEDKSGAANMSYVDYLVDIHRKIRDLIS
;
A
#
# COMPACT_ATOMS: atom_id res chain seq x y z
N MET A 1 9.26 -14.42 18.37
CA MET A 1 8.24 -14.36 17.29
C MET A 1 8.42 -13.02 16.59
N LYS A 2 8.64 -12.96 15.27
CA LYS A 2 8.62 -11.67 14.55
C LYS A 2 7.15 -11.36 14.23
N GLU A 3 6.59 -10.43 15.00
CA GLU A 3 5.23 -9.91 14.82
C GLU A 3 5.10 -9.14 13.50
N LEU A 4 3.86 -8.95 13.04
CA LEU A 4 3.57 -8.12 11.88
C LEU A 4 4.04 -6.67 12.15
N PRO A 5 4.52 -5.94 11.12
CA PRO A 5 4.81 -4.52 11.26
C PRO A 5 3.59 -3.74 11.75
N LYS A 6 3.82 -2.68 12.53
CA LYS A 6 2.75 -1.80 13.00
C LYS A 6 1.99 -1.22 11.79
N PRO A 7 0.66 -1.29 11.74
CA PRO A 7 -0.11 -0.71 10.66
C PRO A 7 -0.01 0.82 10.67
N VAL A 8 -0.13 1.40 9.48
CA VAL A 8 -0.11 2.84 9.25
C VAL A 8 -1.46 3.24 8.65
N ARG A 9 -1.86 4.51 8.86
CA ARG A 9 -3.09 5.08 8.32
C ARG A 9 -3.14 4.98 6.79
N ALA A 10 -4.33 4.78 6.25
CA ALA A 10 -4.55 4.59 4.82
C ALA A 10 -4.72 5.94 4.11
N GLY A 11 -3.67 6.78 4.17
CA GLY A 11 -3.59 8.08 3.51
C GLY A 11 -2.22 8.27 2.86
N SER A 12 -2.16 8.98 1.75
CA SER A 12 -0.94 9.16 0.95
C SER A 12 0.14 9.95 1.70
N ASP A 13 -0.25 10.83 2.62
CA ASP A 13 0.66 11.56 3.50
C ASP A 13 1.52 10.65 4.39
N PHE A 14 1.12 9.38 4.58
CA PHE A 14 1.84 8.41 5.39
C PHE A 14 2.75 7.48 4.57
N LEU A 15 2.78 7.63 3.24
CA LEU A 15 3.65 6.88 2.35
C LEU A 15 4.98 7.61 2.16
N ASP A 16 6.02 7.08 2.80
CA ASP A 16 7.40 7.56 2.68
C ASP A 16 8.06 6.96 1.43
N ASN A 17 8.56 7.81 0.54
CA ASN A 17 9.20 7.39 -0.71
C ASN A 17 10.50 6.57 -0.52
N SER A 18 11.09 6.58 0.67
CA SER A 18 12.26 5.76 1.00
C SER A 18 11.91 4.34 1.44
N LYS A 19 10.61 4.03 1.58
CA LYS A 19 10.10 2.77 2.13
C LYS A 19 9.15 2.06 1.16
N ALA A 20 8.89 0.79 1.49
CA ALA A 20 7.89 -0.03 0.83
C ALA A 20 6.77 -0.38 1.80
N TYR A 21 5.54 -0.48 1.28
CA TYR A 21 4.33 -0.67 2.06
C TYR A 21 3.48 -1.79 1.46
N ILE A 22 2.74 -2.48 2.33
CA ILE A 22 1.73 -3.46 1.93
C ILE A 22 0.36 -2.85 2.22
N ILE A 23 -0.52 -2.87 1.22
CA ILE A 23 -1.90 -2.41 1.36
C ILE A 23 -2.80 -3.61 1.02
N ASP A 24 -3.57 -4.06 2.00
CA ASP A 24 -4.43 -5.25 1.89
C ASP A 24 -5.88 -4.88 2.21
N ASN A 25 -6.80 -5.24 1.33
CA ASN A 25 -8.25 -5.13 1.58
C ASN A 25 -8.95 -6.50 1.69
N GLY A 26 -8.17 -7.60 1.75
CA GLY A 26 -8.67 -8.97 1.81
C GLY A 26 -8.98 -9.61 0.46
N VAL A 27 -8.98 -8.85 -0.64
CA VAL A 27 -9.18 -9.34 -2.01
C VAL A 27 -7.98 -9.02 -2.89
N ILE A 28 -7.46 -7.80 -2.75
CA ILE A 28 -6.33 -7.25 -3.49
C ILE A 28 -5.24 -6.89 -2.50
N LEU A 29 -4.02 -7.27 -2.84
CA LEU A 29 -2.80 -6.95 -2.10
C LEU A 29 -1.91 -6.08 -2.97
N PHE A 30 -1.65 -4.85 -2.55
CA PHE A 30 -0.64 -4.01 -3.18
C PHE A 30 0.66 -4.09 -2.41
N VAL A 31 1.76 -4.20 -3.15
CA VAL A 31 3.10 -3.91 -2.65
C VAL A 31 3.52 -2.60 -3.30
N TRP A 32 3.42 -1.51 -2.56
CA TRP A 32 3.87 -0.21 -3.01
C TRP A 32 5.35 -0.02 -2.68
N VAL A 33 6.13 0.43 -3.66
CA VAL A 33 7.57 0.65 -3.55
C VAL A 33 7.86 2.12 -3.85
N GLY A 34 8.36 2.85 -2.84
CA GLY A 34 8.77 4.23 -3.01
C GLY A 34 9.96 4.37 -3.97
N SER A 35 10.03 5.48 -4.70
CA SER A 35 11.07 5.71 -5.71
C SER A 35 12.48 5.85 -5.13
N ALA A 36 12.59 6.22 -3.84
CA ALA A 36 13.83 6.38 -3.11
C ALA A 36 14.15 5.17 -2.19
N CYS A 37 13.48 4.03 -2.40
CA CYS A 37 13.80 2.80 -1.68
C CYS A 37 15.27 2.42 -1.87
N SER A 38 15.86 1.86 -0.81
CA SER A 38 17.25 1.37 -0.86
C SER A 38 17.46 0.40 -2.02
N GLN A 39 18.47 0.68 -2.85
CA GLN A 39 18.85 -0.18 -3.97
C GLN A 39 19.15 -1.61 -3.53
N GLN A 40 19.81 -1.77 -2.37
CA GLN A 40 20.09 -3.08 -1.79
C GLN A 40 18.81 -3.86 -1.53
N TRP A 41 17.80 -3.20 -0.94
CA TRP A 41 16.51 -3.83 -0.67
C TRP A 41 15.77 -4.22 -1.96
N ILE A 42 15.81 -3.35 -2.97
CA ILE A 42 15.20 -3.63 -4.29
C ILE A 42 15.87 -4.83 -4.96
N GLN A 43 17.19 -4.91 -4.93
CA GLN A 43 17.95 -6.04 -5.46
C GLN A 43 17.65 -7.34 -4.70
N ASP A 44 17.56 -7.26 -3.38
CA ASP A 44 17.27 -8.42 -2.54
C ASP A 44 15.83 -8.92 -2.70
N VAL A 45 14.86 -8.03 -2.89
CA VAL A 45 13.44 -8.42 -3.02
C VAL A 45 13.06 -8.75 -4.46
N PHE A 46 13.39 -7.88 -5.41
CA PHE A 46 12.96 -7.96 -6.82
C PHE A 46 14.07 -8.41 -7.76
N GLY A 47 15.34 -8.32 -7.37
CA GLY A 47 16.45 -8.77 -8.21
C GLY A 47 16.88 -7.80 -9.29
N VAL A 48 16.38 -6.58 -9.24
CA VAL A 48 16.67 -5.52 -10.20
C VAL A 48 17.52 -4.43 -9.56
N GLY A 49 18.18 -3.63 -10.39
CA GLY A 49 19.12 -2.60 -9.93
C GLY A 49 18.46 -1.30 -9.49
N ALA A 50 17.19 -1.07 -9.80
CA ALA A 50 16.47 0.15 -9.45
C ALA A 50 14.94 -0.06 -9.46
N ALA A 51 14.20 0.82 -8.77
CA ALA A 51 12.75 0.69 -8.62
C ALA A 51 12.00 0.75 -9.96
N ASN A 52 12.49 1.52 -10.93
CA ASN A 52 11.92 1.64 -12.27
C ASN A 52 12.09 0.39 -13.16
N GLN A 53 12.94 -0.55 -12.75
CA GLN A 53 13.15 -1.82 -13.45
C GLN A 53 12.26 -2.95 -12.89
N ILE A 54 11.49 -2.67 -11.83
CA ILE A 54 10.59 -3.66 -11.23
C ILE A 54 9.47 -3.98 -12.22
N ASP A 55 9.28 -5.27 -12.48
CA ASP A 55 8.16 -5.75 -13.28
C ASP A 55 6.85 -5.60 -12.50
N THR A 56 6.04 -4.63 -12.91
CA THR A 56 4.71 -4.38 -12.34
C THR A 56 3.59 -5.16 -13.02
N GLU A 57 3.84 -5.77 -14.17
CA GLU A 57 2.81 -6.44 -14.98
C GLU A 57 2.48 -7.83 -14.44
N THR A 58 3.50 -8.61 -14.09
CA THR A 58 3.28 -9.96 -13.56
C THR A 58 2.74 -9.94 -12.12
N GLY A 59 3.06 -8.90 -11.35
CA GLY A 59 2.67 -8.78 -9.94
C GLY A 59 3.27 -9.87 -9.05
N THR A 60 4.31 -10.57 -9.53
CA THR A 60 4.94 -11.68 -8.83
C THR A 60 6.16 -11.20 -8.04
N ILE A 61 6.27 -11.64 -6.78
CA ILE A 61 7.44 -11.34 -5.94
C ILE A 61 8.42 -12.50 -6.08
N PRO A 62 9.64 -12.28 -6.62
CA PRO A 62 10.62 -13.35 -6.80
C PRO A 62 11.00 -14.03 -5.49
N GLU A 63 11.13 -15.35 -5.53
CA GLU A 63 11.66 -16.13 -4.42
C GLU A 63 13.19 -16.07 -4.42
N LYS A 64 13.75 -15.35 -3.43
CA LYS A 64 15.19 -15.18 -3.22
C LYS A 64 15.60 -15.62 -1.82
N ASP A 65 16.77 -16.25 -1.70
CA ASP A 65 17.24 -16.76 -0.42
C ASP A 65 17.97 -15.69 0.42
N ASN A 66 17.26 -14.61 0.77
CA ASN A 66 17.77 -13.55 1.65
C ASN A 66 16.75 -13.13 2.70
N SER A 67 17.22 -12.39 3.70
CA SER A 67 16.41 -11.94 4.84
C SER A 67 15.26 -11.04 4.43
N HIS A 68 15.46 -10.14 3.46
CA HIS A 68 14.45 -9.17 3.02
C HIS A 68 13.29 -9.82 2.27
N SER A 69 13.58 -10.66 1.27
CA SER A 69 12.58 -11.37 0.49
C SER A 69 11.81 -12.39 1.35
N ARG A 70 12.51 -13.12 2.25
CA ARG A 70 11.85 -14.00 3.25
C ARG A 70 10.97 -13.21 4.21
N ALA A 71 11.39 -12.02 4.66
CA ALA A 71 10.60 -11.18 5.55
C ALA A 71 9.32 -10.69 4.85
N LEU A 72 9.40 -10.20 3.62
CA LEU A 72 8.23 -9.76 2.85
C LEU A 72 7.23 -10.90 2.65
N ARG A 73 7.69 -12.05 2.16
CA ARG A 73 6.84 -13.25 1.96
C ARG A 73 6.22 -13.70 3.27
N ARG A 74 6.98 -13.71 4.37
CA ARG A 74 6.45 -14.06 5.70
C ARG A 74 5.38 -13.08 6.17
N THR A 75 5.57 -11.77 5.99
CA THR A 75 4.58 -10.76 6.32
C THR A 75 3.28 -11.01 5.56
N ILE A 76 3.36 -11.29 4.25
CA ILE A 76 2.19 -11.61 3.42
C ILE A 76 1.51 -12.90 3.89
N GLN A 77 2.26 -13.93 4.28
CA GLN A 77 1.72 -15.18 4.81
C GLN A 77 1.03 -15.03 6.17
N LEU A 78 1.48 -14.07 6.99
CA LEU A 78 0.92 -13.77 8.31
C LEU A 78 -0.34 -12.90 8.24
N LEU A 79 -0.63 -12.26 7.10
CA LEU A 79 -1.88 -11.53 6.91
C LEU A 79 -3.08 -12.49 7.07
N PRO A 80 -4.19 -12.06 7.71
CA PRO A 80 -5.34 -12.91 7.96
C PRO A 80 -5.79 -13.63 6.69
N ARG A 81 -5.96 -14.95 6.69
CA ARG A 81 -6.39 -15.65 5.47
C ARG A 81 -7.87 -15.38 5.23
N GLY A 82 -8.20 -14.79 4.09
CA GLY A 82 -9.57 -14.70 3.62
C GLY A 82 -10.05 -16.01 2.98
N ILE A 83 -11.32 -16.04 2.57
CA ILE A 83 -11.93 -17.17 1.84
C ILE A 83 -11.30 -17.36 0.45
N ARG A 84 -10.75 -16.28 -0.12
CA ARG A 84 -10.16 -16.27 -1.47
C ARG A 84 -8.67 -15.91 -1.42
N HIS A 85 -7.92 -16.42 -2.41
CA HIS A 85 -6.54 -15.99 -2.61
C HIS A 85 -6.53 -14.52 -3.07
N ARG A 86 -5.65 -13.72 -2.47
CA ARG A 86 -5.51 -12.31 -2.81
C ARG A 86 -4.75 -12.18 -4.12
N LYS A 87 -5.21 -11.29 -5.01
CA LYS A 87 -4.41 -10.94 -6.19
C LYS A 87 -3.36 -9.90 -5.79
N THR A 88 -2.09 -10.19 -6.02
CA THR A 88 -0.97 -9.30 -5.70
C THR A 88 -0.66 -8.39 -6.87
N TYR A 89 -0.41 -7.11 -6.58
CA TYR A 89 0.01 -6.10 -7.54
C TYR A 89 1.22 -5.37 -6.98
N ILE A 90 2.25 -5.19 -7.80
CA ILE A 90 3.43 -4.40 -7.44
C ILE A 90 3.24 -3.01 -8.05
N VAL A 91 3.40 -1.98 -7.24
CA VAL A 91 3.18 -0.59 -7.63
C VAL A 91 4.41 0.21 -7.27
N VAL A 92 5.07 0.80 -8.26
CA VAL A 92 6.18 1.73 -8.02
C VAL A 92 5.63 3.15 -7.97
N GLU A 93 6.21 3.99 -7.11
CA GLU A 93 5.88 5.42 -7.09
C GLU A 93 6.03 6.04 -8.50
N LYS A 94 5.08 6.88 -8.89
CA LYS A 94 4.91 7.53 -10.20
C LYS A 94 4.63 6.56 -11.36
N SER A 95 4.38 5.27 -11.09
CA SER A 95 3.90 4.34 -12.11
C SER A 95 2.44 4.58 -12.46
N GLY A 96 2.00 4.12 -13.63
CA GLY A 96 0.61 4.23 -14.08
C GLY A 96 -0.39 3.50 -13.18
N LEU A 97 0.06 2.56 -12.34
CA LEU A 97 -0.78 1.85 -11.36
C LEU A 97 -0.99 2.63 -10.07
N GLU A 98 -0.14 3.62 -9.76
CA GLU A 98 -0.22 4.37 -8.51
C GLU A 98 -1.56 5.11 -8.34
N PRO A 99 -2.12 5.82 -9.36
CA PRO A 99 -3.43 6.44 -9.23
C PRO A 99 -4.56 5.45 -8.96
N TRP A 100 -4.44 4.20 -9.44
CA TRP A 100 -5.42 3.15 -9.15
C TRP A 100 -5.29 2.66 -7.70
N MET A 101 -4.06 2.43 -7.24
CA MET A 101 -3.78 2.04 -5.85
C MET A 101 -4.20 3.13 -4.84
N LYS A 102 -4.01 4.42 -5.17
CA LYS A 102 -4.44 5.54 -4.31
C LYS A 102 -5.94 5.56 -4.00
N LYS A 103 -6.79 4.94 -4.84
CA LYS A 103 -8.23 4.79 -4.54
C LYS A 103 -8.51 3.93 -3.30
N TYR A 104 -7.56 3.12 -2.87
CA TYR A 104 -7.65 2.29 -1.68
C TYR A 104 -7.13 2.98 -0.41
N LEU A 105 -6.57 4.19 -0.54
CA LEU A 105 -6.21 5.05 0.59
C LEU A 105 -7.47 5.80 1.04
N VAL A 106 -8.28 5.13 1.85
CA VAL A 106 -9.65 5.56 2.20
C VAL A 106 -9.74 6.87 2.96
N GLU A 107 -8.63 7.35 3.52
CA GLU A 107 -8.63 8.65 4.21
C GLU A 107 -8.46 9.82 3.25
N ASP A 108 -7.89 9.57 2.07
CA ASP A 108 -7.66 10.57 1.05
C ASP A 108 -8.92 10.86 0.23
N LYS A 109 -8.90 11.99 -0.46
CA LYS A 109 -9.94 12.35 -1.42
C LYS A 109 -9.84 11.49 -2.68
N SER A 110 -10.66 10.45 -2.80
CA SER A 110 -10.70 9.62 -4.01
C SER A 110 -11.67 10.18 -5.07
N GLY A 111 -11.23 11.15 -5.88
CA GLY A 111 -12.00 11.71 -6.99
C GLY A 111 -12.90 12.90 -6.61
N ALA A 112 -13.56 13.50 -7.60
CA ALA A 112 -14.25 14.78 -7.43
C ALA A 112 -15.47 14.73 -6.48
N ALA A 113 -16.19 13.59 -6.46
CA ALA A 113 -17.42 13.42 -5.70
C ALA A 113 -17.21 12.90 -4.27
N ASN A 114 -16.02 12.41 -3.93
CA ASN A 114 -15.74 11.85 -2.62
C ASN A 114 -15.10 12.90 -1.71
N MET A 115 -15.42 12.83 -0.43
CA MET A 115 -14.81 13.65 0.61
C MET A 115 -13.61 12.91 1.19
N SER A 116 -12.57 13.65 1.61
CA SER A 116 -11.55 13.07 2.49
C SER A 116 -12.15 12.76 3.86
N TYR A 117 -11.42 12.00 4.68
CA TYR A 117 -11.83 11.74 6.07
C TYR A 117 -12.06 13.05 6.84
N VAL A 118 -11.17 14.03 6.69
CA VAL A 118 -11.26 15.32 7.39
C VAL A 118 -12.46 16.13 6.89
N ASP A 119 -12.67 16.19 5.57
CA ASP A 119 -13.83 16.88 4.98
C ASP A 119 -15.15 16.29 5.47
N TYR A 120 -15.22 14.96 5.56
CA TYR A 120 -16.40 14.25 6.03
C TYR A 120 -16.73 14.55 7.50
N LEU A 121 -15.72 14.64 8.37
CA LEU A 121 -15.93 15.04 9.76
C LEU A 121 -16.48 16.47 9.88
N VAL A 122 -15.98 17.40 9.06
CA VAL A 122 -16.48 18.78 9.02
C VAL A 122 -17.92 18.83 8.52
N ASP A 123 -18.26 18.04 7.49
CA ASP A 123 -19.62 17.93 6.96
C ASP A 123 -20.61 17.36 8.00
N ILE A 124 -20.24 16.28 8.68
CA ILE A 124 -21.05 15.73 9.79
C ILE A 124 -21.24 16.78 10.88
N HIS A 125 -20.17 17.45 11.31
CA HIS A 125 -20.26 18.44 12.37
C HIS A 125 -21.24 19.57 12.01
N ARG A 126 -21.20 20.04 10.76
CA ARG A 126 -22.15 21.03 10.24
C ARG A 126 -23.59 20.52 10.28
N LYS A 127 -23.83 19.31 9.77
CA LYS A 127 -25.16 18.70 9.76
C LYS A 127 -25.74 18.52 11.16
N ILE A 128 -24.93 18.10 12.13
CA ILE A 128 -25.36 17.96 13.53
C ILE A 128 -25.76 19.33 14.10
N ARG A 129 -24.93 20.36 13.88
CA ARG A 129 -25.22 21.72 14.34
C ARG A 129 -26.52 22.25 13.75
N ASP A 130 -26.75 22.04 12.46
CA ASP A 130 -27.95 22.54 11.77
C ASP A 130 -29.24 21.80 12.20
N LEU A 131 -29.15 20.61 12.82
CA LEU A 131 -30.30 19.89 13.39
C LEU A 131 -30.62 20.31 14.84
N ILE A 132 -29.65 20.86 15.55
CA ILE A 132 -29.76 21.21 16.98
C ILE A 132 -30.02 22.72 17.16
N SER A 133 -29.69 23.53 16.16
CA SER A 133 -30.01 24.96 16.09
C SER A 133 -31.38 25.23 15.49
#